data_AF-A0A1L4CYS7-F1
#
_entry.id   AF-A0A1L4CYS7-F1
#
_cell.length_a   1.000
_cell.length_b   1.000
_cell.length_c   1.000
_cell.angle_alpha   90.00
_cell.angle_beta   90.00
_cell.angle_gamma   90.00
#
_symmetry.space_group_name_H-M   'P 1'
#
loop_
_entity.id
_entity.type
_entity.pdbx_description
1 polymer ?
#
loop_
_entity_poly.entity_id
_entity_poly.type
_entity_poly.pdbx_seq_one_letter_code
_entity_poly.pdbx_strand_id
1 'polypeptide(L)'
;MNIKSYLKIIFLTSITTTHIVSYADEASIFCSNKNRNWHWLNNGITKVKGKWVSSQNNQNQYFTYFILDGGEEKYLKLREICQFSFGNDYIFPQPGRLYDYAWSVFGTKDKTFDGYYNIINIEIPIAIGLYY
;
A
#
# COMPACT_ATOMS: atom_id res chain seq x y z
N MET A 1 -1.49 37.67 -45.37
CA MET A 1 -0.83 36.77 -44.39
C MET A 1 -1.15 35.34 -44.79
N ASN A 2 -0.14 34.50 -45.07
CA ASN A 2 -0.31 33.24 -45.82
C ASN A 2 -0.76 32.07 -44.91
N ILE A 3 -1.79 31.34 -45.35
CA ILE A 3 -2.42 30.21 -44.61
C ILE A 3 -1.41 29.09 -44.27
N LYS A 4 -0.34 28.97 -45.07
CA LYS A 4 0.76 28.01 -44.88
C LYS A 4 1.63 28.30 -43.64
N SER A 5 1.67 29.54 -43.14
CA SER A 5 2.42 29.88 -41.92
C SER A 5 1.64 29.57 -40.63
N TYR A 6 0.30 29.47 -40.69
CA TYR A 6 -0.53 29.15 -39.52
C TYR A 6 -0.42 27.69 -39.11
N LEU A 7 -0.31 26.78 -40.09
CA LEU A 7 -0.16 25.33 -39.85
C LEU A 7 1.13 24.97 -39.09
N LYS A 8 2.21 25.77 -39.23
CA LYS A 8 3.46 25.56 -38.47
C LYS A 8 3.35 25.95 -36.99
N ILE A 9 2.46 26.88 -36.63
CA ILE A 9 2.29 27.34 -35.25
C ILE A 9 1.39 26.37 -34.46
N ILE A 10 0.41 25.74 -35.11
CA ILE A 10 -0.48 24.74 -34.49
C ILE A 10 0.29 23.45 -34.16
N PHE A 11 1.31 23.09 -34.94
CA PHE A 11 2.12 21.90 -34.64
C PHE A 11 3.09 22.08 -33.46
N LEU A 12 3.42 23.32 -33.07
CA LEU A 12 4.35 23.60 -31.96
C LEU A 12 3.67 23.67 -30.58
N THR A 13 2.34 23.72 -30.53
CA THR A 13 1.57 23.85 -29.27
C THR A 13 0.97 22.52 -28.78
N SER A 14 1.13 21.43 -29.55
CA SER A 14 0.63 20.09 -29.20
C SER A 14 1.65 19.23 -28.43
N ILE A 15 2.58 19.87 -27.71
CA ILE A 15 3.41 19.23 -26.67
C ILE A 15 3.10 19.93 -25.34
N THR A 16 1.81 20.10 -25.02
CA THR A 16 1.41 20.39 -23.65
C THR A 16 1.38 19.05 -22.92
N THR A 17 2.56 18.75 -22.39
CA THR A 17 2.82 17.89 -21.23
C THR A 17 1.57 17.40 -20.50
N THR A 18 1.11 16.21 -20.90
CA THR A 18 0.35 15.36 -19.99
C THR A 18 1.30 14.92 -18.88
N HIS A 19 1.43 15.75 -17.85
CA HIS A 19 2.02 15.32 -16.59
C HIS A 19 1.09 14.25 -16.05
N ILE A 20 1.43 12.98 -16.32
CA ILE A 20 0.78 11.85 -15.70
C ILE A 20 1.18 11.94 -14.23
N VAL A 21 0.34 12.56 -13.43
CA VAL A 21 0.56 12.67 -12.00
C VAL A 21 0.37 11.28 -11.42
N SER A 22 1.46 10.51 -11.36
CA SER A 22 1.48 9.21 -10.70
C SER A 22 1.44 9.47 -9.20
N TYR A 23 0.23 9.58 -8.64
CA TYR A 23 0.06 9.66 -7.20
C TYR A 23 0.33 8.29 -6.58
N ALA A 24 1.42 8.20 -5.82
CA ALA A 24 1.63 7.09 -4.90
C ALA A 24 0.69 7.26 -3.71
N ASP A 25 0.07 6.16 -3.29
CA ASP A 25 -0.75 6.13 -2.07
C ASP A 25 0.14 6.43 -0.86
N GLU A 26 -0.48 6.89 0.23
CA GLU A 26 0.19 7.04 1.52
C GLU A 26 -0.39 6.08 2.55
N ALA A 27 0.48 5.55 3.42
CA ALA A 27 0.10 4.81 4.61
C ALA A 27 0.79 5.41 5.84
N SER A 28 0.04 5.54 6.92
CA SER A 28 0.62 5.81 8.24
C SER A 28 1.28 4.53 8.76
N ILE A 29 2.21 4.66 9.68
CA ILE A 29 2.98 3.52 10.18
C ILE A 29 2.61 3.26 11.63
N PHE A 30 2.29 2.01 11.96
CA PHE A 30 2.28 1.55 13.34
C PHE A 30 3.27 0.41 13.51
N CYS A 31 3.81 0.29 14.72
CA CYS A 31 4.76 -0.73 15.11
C CYS A 31 4.04 -1.73 16.00
N SER A 32 4.16 -3.02 15.70
CA SER A 32 3.57 -4.08 16.52
C SER A 32 4.60 -5.11 16.98
N ASN A 33 4.27 -5.80 18.07
CA ASN A 33 5.08 -6.88 18.63
C ASN A 33 4.40 -8.24 18.46
N LYS A 34 5.07 -9.32 18.89
CA LYS A 34 4.58 -10.71 18.80
C LYS A 34 3.27 -10.97 19.56
N ASN A 35 2.91 -10.10 20.50
CA ASN A 35 1.68 -10.18 21.29
C ASN A 35 0.53 -9.34 20.70
N ARG A 36 0.71 -8.78 19.49
CA ARG A 36 -0.24 -7.85 18.84
C ARG A 36 -0.46 -6.54 19.60
N ASN A 37 0.40 -6.19 20.55
CA ASN A 37 0.42 -4.82 21.08
C ASN A 37 1.01 -3.91 20.01
N TRP A 38 0.45 -2.72 19.84
CA TRP A 38 0.85 -1.81 18.79
C TRP A 38 0.79 -0.34 19.21
N HIS A 39 1.64 0.48 18.58
CA HIS A 39 1.65 1.93 18.71
C HIS A 39 1.82 2.60 17.36
N TRP A 40 1.10 3.70 17.14
CA TRP A 40 1.36 4.54 15.98
C TRP A 40 2.74 5.19 16.08
N LEU A 41 3.55 5.06 15.04
CA LEU A 41 4.82 5.75 14.96
C LEU A 41 4.58 7.26 14.84
N ASN A 42 5.17 8.04 15.74
CA ASN A 42 4.97 9.49 15.81
C ASN A 42 3.48 9.88 15.81
N ASN A 43 2.64 9.19 16.60
CA ASN A 43 1.20 9.42 16.68
C ASN A 43 0.48 9.38 15.32
N GLY A 44 1.00 8.63 14.35
CA GLY A 44 0.41 8.45 13.02
C GLY A 44 0.77 9.57 12.03
N ILE A 45 1.64 10.51 12.43
CA ILE A 45 2.11 11.60 11.58
C ILE A 45 3.11 11.06 10.54
N THR A 46 3.91 10.06 10.90
CA THR A 46 4.89 9.47 9.98
C THR A 46 4.17 8.64 8.92
N LYS A 47 4.31 9.05 7.66
CA LYS A 47 3.73 8.37 6.49
C LYS A 47 4.81 7.85 5.54
N VAL A 48 4.45 6.81 4.81
CA VAL A 48 5.23 6.29 3.68
C VAL A 48 4.39 6.28 2.41
N LYS A 49 5.09 6.49 1.29
CA LYS A 49 4.53 6.35 -0.05
C LYS A 49 4.60 4.89 -0.52
N GLY A 50 3.66 4.52 -1.38
CA GLY A 50 3.57 3.18 -1.95
C GLY A 50 2.26 2.94 -2.68
N LYS A 51 1.79 1.69 -2.63
CA LYS A 51 0.54 1.28 -3.28
C LYS A 51 -0.17 0.19 -2.50
N TRP A 52 -1.48 0.35 -2.31
CA TRP A 52 -2.32 -0.73 -1.78
C TRP A 52 -2.60 -1.80 -2.84
N VAL A 53 -2.39 -3.07 -2.52
CA VAL A 53 -2.63 -4.20 -3.40
C VAL A 53 -3.46 -5.25 -2.69
N SER A 54 -4.51 -5.74 -3.35
CA SER A 54 -5.25 -6.92 -2.93
C SER A 54 -4.64 -8.16 -3.57
N SER A 55 -4.37 -9.17 -2.76
CA SER A 55 -3.89 -10.47 -3.20
C SER A 55 -4.72 -11.58 -2.58
N GLN A 56 -4.46 -12.79 -3.06
CA GLN A 56 -5.16 -14.00 -2.65
C GLN A 56 -4.13 -15.03 -2.20
N ASN A 57 -4.42 -15.70 -1.08
CA ASN A 57 -3.59 -16.82 -0.62
C ASN A 57 -4.00 -18.14 -1.30
N ASN A 58 -3.24 -19.20 -1.05
CA ASN A 58 -3.50 -20.54 -1.61
C ASN A 58 -4.85 -21.15 -1.19
N GLN A 59 -5.52 -20.57 -0.19
CA GLN A 59 -6.84 -20.98 0.30
C GLN A 59 -7.97 -20.14 -0.33
N ASN A 60 -7.68 -19.40 -1.41
CA ASN A 60 -8.64 -18.54 -2.10
C ASN A 60 -9.14 -17.36 -1.21
N GLN A 61 -8.44 -17.04 -0.12
CA GLN A 61 -8.82 -15.96 0.77
C GLN A 61 -8.11 -14.67 0.39
N TYR A 62 -8.84 -13.55 0.45
CA TYR A 62 -8.32 -12.25 0.02
C TYR A 62 -7.70 -11.51 1.21
N PHE A 63 -6.61 -10.81 0.95
CA PHE A 63 -6.01 -9.89 1.90
C PHE A 63 -5.42 -8.69 1.17
N THR A 64 -5.23 -7.60 1.91
CA THR A 64 -4.64 -6.38 1.38
C THR A 64 -3.28 -6.15 2.04
N TYR A 65 -2.32 -5.70 1.24
CA TYR A 65 -0.98 -5.34 1.69
C TYR A 65 -0.51 -4.07 0.99
N PHE A 66 0.51 -3.42 1.53
CA PHE A 66 1.04 -2.16 1.00
C PHE A 66 2.43 -2.39 0.40
N ILE A 67 2.56 -2.19 -0.91
CA ILE A 67 3.85 -2.18 -1.58
C ILE A 67 4.57 -0.89 -1.20
N LEU A 68 5.69 -1.02 -0.48
CA LEU A 68 6.44 0.11 0.08
C LEU A 68 7.41 0.71 -0.95
N ASP A 69 7.29 2.01 -1.24
CA ASP A 69 8.29 2.71 -2.06
C ASP A 69 9.62 2.76 -1.31
N GLY A 70 10.68 2.23 -1.92
CA GLY A 70 11.99 2.02 -1.29
C GLY A 70 12.24 0.57 -0.85
N GLY A 71 11.25 -0.32 -1.01
CA GLY A 71 11.42 -1.76 -0.90
C GLY A 71 11.90 -2.25 0.48
N GLU A 72 12.67 -3.33 0.45
CA GLU A 72 13.15 -4.05 1.64
C GLU A 72 14.08 -3.21 2.53
N GLU A 73 14.96 -2.41 1.93
CA GLU A 73 15.87 -1.52 2.69
C GLU A 73 15.08 -0.53 3.57
N LYS A 74 14.04 0.10 3.01
CA LYS A 74 13.20 1.01 3.77
C LYS A 74 12.40 0.29 4.85
N TYR A 75 11.93 -0.93 4.59
CA TYR A 75 11.27 -1.75 5.59
C TYR A 75 12.20 -2.05 6.78
N LEU A 76 13.45 -2.43 6.53
CA LEU A 76 14.44 -2.67 7.58
C LEU A 76 14.71 -1.42 8.42
N LYS A 77 14.84 -0.25 7.77
CA LYS A 77 14.98 1.03 8.48
C LYS A 77 13.76 1.35 9.34
N LEU A 78 12.55 1.07 8.86
CA LEU A 78 11.33 1.25 9.67
C LEU A 78 11.30 0.31 10.87
N ARG A 79 11.79 -0.94 10.72
CA ARG A 79 11.92 -1.89 11.82
C ARG A 79 12.86 -1.36 12.88
N GLU A 80 14.03 -0.85 12.50
CA GLU A 80 14.98 -0.22 13.44
C GLU A 80 14.34 0.96 14.19
N ILE A 81 13.61 1.82 13.47
CA ILE A 81 12.89 2.95 14.06
C ILE A 81 11.82 2.49 15.05
N CYS A 82 11.07 1.43 14.72
CA CYS A 82 10.07 0.85 15.62
C CYS A 82 10.70 0.29 16.90
N GLN A 83 11.80 -0.45 16.76
CA GLN A 83 12.52 -1.01 17.90
C GLN A 83 13.12 0.08 18.79
N PHE A 84 13.68 1.13 18.18
CA PHE A 84 14.19 2.29 18.90
C PHE A 84 13.09 3.05 19.65
N SER A 85 11.90 3.20 19.05
CA SER A 85 10.82 4.03 19.60
C SER A 85 10.01 3.33 20.69
N PHE A 86 9.80 2.01 20.57
CA PHE A 86 8.85 1.27 21.41
C PHE A 86 9.47 0.06 22.14
N GLY A 87 10.74 -0.25 21.87
CA GLY A 87 11.48 -1.37 22.45
C GLY A 87 11.70 -2.52 21.47
N ASN A 88 12.70 -3.36 21.77
CA ASN A 88 13.22 -4.40 20.87
C ASN A 88 12.18 -5.41 20.40
N ASP A 89 11.07 -5.57 21.13
CA ASP A 89 9.98 -6.50 20.79
C ASP A 89 9.06 -5.99 19.67
N TYR A 90 9.09 -4.69 19.34
CA TYR A 90 8.28 -4.06 18.29
C TYR A 90 8.93 -4.23 16.90
N ILE A 91 9.01 -5.48 16.46
CA ILE A 91 9.74 -5.91 15.27
C ILE A 91 8.97 -5.82 13.95
N PHE A 92 7.66 -5.52 14.01
CA PHE A 92 6.79 -5.49 12.83
C PHE A 92 6.32 -4.05 12.54
N PRO A 93 7.01 -3.29 11.68
CA PRO A 93 6.44 -2.08 11.10
C PRO A 93 5.31 -2.47 10.15
N GLN A 94 4.16 -1.81 10.26
CA GLN A 94 2.97 -2.14 9.48
C GLN A 94 2.27 -0.88 8.94
N PRO A 95 1.74 -0.95 7.70
CA PRO A 95 0.95 0.14 7.11
C PRO A 95 -0.44 0.18 7.73
N GLY A 96 -0.93 1.39 8.00
CA GLY A 96 -2.29 1.65 8.43
C GLY A 96 -2.89 2.86 7.74
N ARG A 97 -4.20 2.85 7.56
CA ARG A 97 -4.99 4.04 7.23
C ARG A 97 -5.49 4.62 8.56
N LEU A 98 -5.45 5.95 8.73
CA LEU A 98 -5.64 6.63 10.02
C LEU A 98 -6.99 6.39 10.75
N TYR A 99 -7.91 5.60 10.18
CA TYR A 99 -9.20 5.26 10.77
C TYR A 99 -9.61 3.80 10.51
N ASP A 100 -8.68 3.00 9.97
CA ASP A 100 -8.93 1.61 9.64
C ASP A 100 -8.30 0.72 10.71
N TYR A 101 -9.11 -0.14 11.29
CA TYR A 101 -8.65 -1.15 12.26
C TYR A 101 -8.13 -2.42 11.57
N ALA A 102 -8.19 -2.48 10.23
CA ALA A 102 -7.64 -3.58 9.47
C ALA A 102 -6.11 -3.58 9.53
N TRP A 103 -5.57 -4.67 10.08
CA TRP A 103 -4.17 -5.00 10.01
C TRP A 103 -3.82 -5.34 8.57
N SER A 104 -2.70 -4.79 8.11
CA SER A 104 -2.12 -5.06 6.80
C SER A 104 -0.60 -5.18 6.95
N VAL A 105 0.05 -5.82 6.01
CA VAL A 105 1.52 -5.96 5.99
C VAL A 105 2.13 -5.10 4.89
N PHE A 106 3.39 -4.71 5.08
CA PHE A 106 4.20 -4.22 3.95
C PHE A 106 4.57 -5.38 3.03
N GLY A 107 4.90 -5.08 1.78
CA GLY A 107 5.46 -6.06 0.85
C GLY A 107 6.23 -5.42 -0.30
N THR A 108 6.78 -6.28 -1.13
CA THR A 108 7.28 -5.97 -2.48
C THR A 108 6.30 -6.52 -3.52
N LYS A 109 6.66 -6.45 -4.80
CA LYS A 109 5.90 -7.10 -5.86
C LYS A 109 5.83 -8.63 -5.70
N ASP A 110 6.86 -9.22 -5.09
CA ASP A 110 7.08 -10.68 -5.10
C ASP A 110 6.76 -11.36 -3.77
N LYS A 111 6.86 -10.63 -2.65
CA LYS A 111 6.65 -11.18 -1.29
C LYS A 111 6.05 -10.14 -0.35
N THR A 112 5.35 -10.61 0.67
CA THR A 112 5.02 -9.79 1.85
C THR A 112 6.11 -9.89 2.90
N PHE A 113 6.20 -8.89 3.76
CA PHE A 113 7.03 -8.95 4.97
C PHE A 113 6.21 -9.47 6.16
N ASP A 114 6.92 -9.83 7.22
CA ASP A 114 6.29 -10.34 8.44
C ASP A 114 5.41 -9.28 9.12
N GLY A 115 4.32 -9.75 9.72
CA GLY A 115 3.36 -8.97 10.48
C GLY A 115 1.99 -9.62 10.51
N TYR A 116 1.00 -8.92 11.03
CA TYR A 116 -0.39 -9.39 11.07
C TYR A 116 -1.21 -8.78 9.94
N TYR A 117 -2.15 -9.53 9.40
CA TYR A 117 -3.08 -9.01 8.41
C TYR A 117 -4.46 -9.63 8.58
N ASN A 118 -5.48 -8.89 8.19
CA ASN A 118 -6.83 -9.40 8.11
C ASN A 118 -7.04 -10.20 6.82
N ILE A 119 -7.76 -11.31 6.95
CA ILE A 119 -8.20 -12.12 5.83
C ILE A 119 -9.69 -11.83 5.61
N ILE A 120 -10.08 -11.58 4.36
CA ILE A 120 -11.45 -11.39 3.92
C ILE A 120 -11.92 -12.70 3.29
N ASN A 121 -12.84 -13.38 3.98
CA ASN A 121 -13.53 -14.53 3.43
C ASN A 121 -14.69 -14.01 2.58
N ILE A 122 -14.62 -14.24 1.26
CA ILE A 122 -15.79 -14.05 0.41
C ILE A 122 -16.57 -15.36 0.47
N GLU A 123 -17.62 -15.41 1.28
CA GLU A 123 -18.61 -16.47 1.16
C GLU A 123 -19.28 -16.30 -0.21
N ILE A 124 -18.92 -17.14 -1.17
CA ILE A 124 -19.69 -17.25 -2.41
C ILE A 124 -21.01 -17.90 -1.99
N PRO A 125 -22.16 -17.22 -2.06
CA PRO A 125 -23.42 -17.89 -1.85
C PRO A 125 -23.51 -18.96 -2.93
N ILE A 126 -23.40 -20.23 -2.54
CA ILE A 126 -23.63 -21.35 -3.43
C ILE A 126 -25.09 -21.20 -3.83
N ALA A 127 -25.36 -20.69 -5.02
CA ALA A 127 -26.68 -20.76 -5.61
C ALA A 127 -26.96 -22.25 -5.79
N ILE A 128 -27.65 -22.83 -4.81
CA ILE A 128 -28.09 -24.22 -4.87
C ILE A 128 -29.08 -24.26 -6.03
N GLY A 129 -28.61 -24.74 -7.18
CA GLY A 129 -29.43 -25.05 -8.33
C GLY A 129 -30.42 -26.14 -7.94
N LEU A 130 -31.59 -25.73 -7.47
CA LEU A 130 -32.80 -26.55 -7.47
C LEU A 130 -33.58 -26.21 -8.73
N TYR A 131 -33.16 -26.79 -9.85
CA TYR A 131 -34.09 -27.06 -10.95
C TYR A 131 -34.13 -28.58 -11.12
N TYR A 132 -35.23 -29.13 -10.57
CA TYR A 132 -35.74 -30.47 -10.82
C TYR A 132 -36.12 -30.65 -12.29
#